data_AF-A0A3D8SCV1-F1
#
_entry.id   AF-A0A3D8SCV1-F1
#
_cell.length_a   1.000
_cell.length_b   1.000
_cell.length_c   1.000
_cell.angle_alpha   90.00
_cell.angle_beta   90.00
_cell.angle_gamma   90.00
#
_symmetry.space_group_name_H-M   'P 1'
#
loop_
_entity.id
_entity.type
_entity.pdbx_description
1 polymer ?
#
loop_
_entity_poly.entity_id
_entity_poly.type
_entity_poly.pdbx_seq_one_letter_code
_entity_poly.pdbx_strand_id
1 'polypeptide(L)'
;MYPLPLAQGNPQTPSDATIQKWLEGATNPASLTFTDRQKLLRRHPWPESDALCKETTGLSFDQLTEKAAHSDPATLTYGESWLLAQGTSGVLANGDKQMLDRVRWPAPARAAYDAALEAILSETDRAARANARVALARHRDGYWGKRKEISVQDRRNAEFVSSWPWMHEVEEMLAADAEARWGFVCFRTAYGDDAQWEHFKTQFANGAELSLSMLQSARSEFWTPDVLLGRWEIQFVEDREALEGAGLHQLCLRFRRMREEGRIRAGLRRDVFLYANQASIQSSLDHYPLPDRGFVVAGDPEHEPGKIPTYLHNFKGNVRVAFTGVFTCFYARLIPRGDPEDDPSMIRGNRQSWDVVFLKARMNREDKTYPPASQNNRN
;
A
#
# COMPACT_ATOMS: atom_id res chain seq x y z
N MET A 1 -12.53 -9.41 -7.58
CA MET A 1 -12.65 -8.53 -8.76
C MET A 1 -12.40 -7.13 -8.24
N TYR A 2 -11.29 -6.48 -8.60
CA TYR A 2 -11.26 -5.02 -8.50
C TYR A 2 -12.48 -4.52 -9.28
N PRO A 3 -13.23 -3.53 -8.80
CA PRO A 3 -14.08 -2.82 -9.71
C PRO A 3 -13.11 -2.19 -10.71
N LEU A 4 -12.91 -2.85 -11.86
CA LEU A 4 -12.58 -2.13 -13.07
C LEU A 4 -13.52 -0.92 -13.05
N PRO A 5 -13.03 0.32 -13.22
CA PRO A 5 -13.92 1.42 -13.46
C PRO A 5 -14.74 0.97 -14.66
N LEU A 6 -15.98 0.53 -14.42
CA LEU A 6 -16.96 0.28 -15.45
C LEU A 6 -17.27 1.67 -15.95
N ALA A 7 -16.41 2.19 -16.81
CA ALA A 7 -16.74 3.33 -17.64
C ALA A 7 -18.05 2.95 -18.31
N GLN A 8 -19.07 3.75 -18.01
CA GLN A 8 -20.47 3.63 -18.40
C GLN A 8 -20.63 3.86 -19.91
N GLY A 9 -19.93 3.06 -20.72
CA GLY A 9 -20.00 3.06 -22.18
C GLY A 9 -20.47 1.72 -22.72
N ASN A 10 -20.98 1.74 -23.95
CA ASN A 10 -21.35 0.54 -24.69
C ASN A 10 -20.15 -0.42 -24.79
N PRO A 11 -20.34 -1.73 -24.53
CA PRO A 11 -19.25 -2.70 -24.58
C PRO A 11 -18.64 -2.74 -25.99
N GLN A 12 -17.31 -2.60 -26.06
CA GLN A 12 -16.61 -2.71 -27.34
C GLN A 12 -16.56 -4.19 -27.74
N THR A 13 -17.42 -4.57 -28.69
CA THR A 13 -17.48 -5.93 -29.22
C THR A 13 -16.54 -6.06 -30.43
N PRO A 14 -15.85 -7.19 -30.61
CA PRO A 14 -15.05 -7.46 -31.81
C PRO A 14 -15.90 -7.38 -33.09
N SER A 15 -15.29 -6.92 -34.18
CA SER A 15 -15.95 -6.94 -35.48
C SER A 15 -16.13 -8.37 -35.99
N ASP A 16 -17.10 -8.60 -36.87
CA ASP A 16 -17.30 -9.92 -37.50
C ASP A 16 -16.03 -10.41 -38.22
N ALA A 17 -15.30 -9.50 -38.87
CA ALA A 17 -14.02 -9.81 -39.51
C ALA A 17 -12.97 -10.31 -38.48
N THR A 18 -12.93 -9.70 -37.29
CA THR A 18 -12.06 -10.14 -36.19
C THR A 18 -12.47 -11.52 -35.70
N ILE A 19 -13.77 -11.78 -35.54
CA ILE A 19 -14.29 -13.07 -35.09
C ILE A 19 -13.97 -14.16 -36.12
N GLN A 20 -14.19 -13.91 -37.41
CA GLN A 20 -13.85 -14.87 -38.48
C GLN A 20 -12.36 -15.20 -38.48
N LYS A 21 -11.51 -14.18 -38.32
CA LYS A 21 -10.06 -14.38 -38.20
C LYS A 21 -9.68 -15.28 -37.01
N TRP A 22 -10.38 -15.17 -35.88
CA TRP A 22 -10.18 -16.07 -34.74
C TRP A 22 -10.65 -17.49 -35.04
N LEU A 23 -11.80 -17.67 -35.70
CA LEU A 23 -12.27 -19.00 -36.10
C LEU A 23 -11.28 -19.70 -37.05
N GLU A 24 -10.74 -18.97 -38.03
CA GLU A 24 -9.67 -19.47 -38.91
C GLU A 24 -8.41 -19.80 -38.10
N GLY A 25 -8.00 -18.92 -37.20
CA GLY A 25 -6.83 -19.13 -36.34
C GLY A 25 -6.97 -20.33 -35.37
N ALA A 26 -8.19 -20.65 -34.94
CA ALA A 26 -8.45 -21.82 -34.10
C ALA A 26 -8.24 -23.15 -34.85
N THR A 27 -8.46 -23.17 -36.16
CA THR A 27 -8.25 -24.36 -37.01
C THR A 27 -6.87 -24.40 -37.64
N ASN A 28 -6.31 -23.23 -37.94
CA ASN A 28 -4.99 -23.06 -38.53
C ASN A 28 -4.22 -21.92 -37.83
N PRO A 29 -3.53 -22.18 -36.71
CA PRO A 29 -2.77 -21.15 -35.98
C PRO A 29 -1.70 -20.43 -36.80
N ALA A 30 -1.22 -21.03 -37.90
CA ALA A 30 -0.25 -20.43 -38.80
C ALA A 30 -0.85 -19.28 -39.64
N SER A 31 -2.18 -19.19 -39.77
CA SER A 31 -2.85 -18.07 -40.47
C SER A 31 -2.79 -16.76 -39.68
N LEU A 32 -2.59 -16.84 -38.37
CA LEU A 32 -2.50 -15.68 -37.49
C LEU A 32 -1.11 -15.05 -37.56
N THR A 33 -1.07 -13.75 -37.84
CA THR A 33 0.18 -12.98 -37.81
C THR A 33 0.73 -12.89 -36.38
N PHE A 34 2.00 -12.51 -36.24
CA PHE A 34 2.59 -12.23 -34.93
C PHE A 34 1.73 -11.24 -34.11
N THR A 35 1.31 -10.14 -34.73
CA THR A 35 0.47 -9.12 -34.09
C THR A 35 -0.87 -9.69 -33.61
N ASP A 36 -1.50 -10.58 -34.38
CA ASP A 36 -2.75 -11.22 -33.97
C ASP A 36 -2.55 -12.12 -32.75
N ARG A 37 -1.47 -12.89 -32.72
CA ARG A 37 -1.10 -13.73 -31.58
C ARG A 37 -0.86 -12.88 -30.33
N GLN A 38 -0.16 -11.76 -30.46
CA GLN A 38 0.05 -10.86 -29.32
C GLN A 38 -1.23 -10.20 -28.82
N LYS A 39 -2.18 -9.87 -29.72
CA LYS A 39 -3.53 -9.41 -29.32
C LYS A 39 -4.29 -10.50 -28.57
N LEU A 40 -4.29 -11.74 -29.07
CA LEU A 40 -4.90 -12.88 -28.38
C LEU A 40 -4.29 -13.09 -26.98
N LEU A 41 -2.96 -12.97 -26.85
CA LEU A 41 -2.25 -13.05 -25.57
C LEU A 41 -2.42 -11.82 -24.68
N ARG A 42 -3.08 -10.75 -25.16
CA ARG A 42 -3.21 -9.44 -24.49
C ARG A 42 -1.87 -8.75 -24.22
N ARG A 43 -0.89 -8.99 -25.09
CA ARG A 43 0.47 -8.42 -25.07
C ARG A 43 0.67 -7.43 -26.23
N HIS A 44 -0.40 -6.75 -26.64
CA HIS A 44 -0.37 -5.79 -27.74
C HIS A 44 -0.51 -4.35 -27.23
N PRO A 45 0.30 -3.40 -27.76
CA PRO A 45 1.40 -3.59 -28.73
C PRO A 45 2.64 -4.27 -28.14
N TRP A 46 3.32 -5.12 -28.91
CA TRP A 46 4.39 -5.98 -28.39
C TRP A 46 5.62 -5.23 -27.85
N PRO A 47 6.22 -4.25 -28.57
CA PRO A 47 7.41 -3.56 -28.07
C PRO A 47 7.19 -2.91 -26.71
N GLU A 48 6.06 -2.23 -26.53
CA GLU A 48 5.66 -1.57 -25.28
C GLU A 48 5.28 -2.58 -24.20
N SER A 49 4.67 -3.70 -24.59
CA SER A 49 4.33 -4.77 -23.65
C SER A 49 5.58 -5.44 -23.10
N ASP A 50 6.55 -5.77 -23.95
CA ASP A 50 7.82 -6.37 -23.54
C ASP A 50 8.67 -5.37 -22.74
N ALA A 51 8.66 -4.09 -23.11
CA ALA A 51 9.31 -3.03 -22.32
C ALA A 51 8.70 -2.93 -20.91
N LEU A 52 7.37 -2.91 -20.79
CA LEU A 52 6.69 -2.90 -19.49
C LEU A 52 6.99 -4.16 -18.67
N CYS A 53 7.07 -5.33 -19.32
CA CYS A 53 7.47 -6.58 -18.68
C CYS A 53 8.89 -6.48 -18.09
N LYS A 54 9.84 -5.97 -18.87
CA LYS A 54 11.23 -5.75 -18.43
C LYS A 54 11.33 -4.74 -17.30
N GLU A 55 10.62 -3.62 -17.40
CA GLU A 55 10.56 -2.61 -16.34
C GLU A 55 10.01 -3.20 -15.03
N THR A 56 8.96 -4.01 -15.13
CA THR A 56 8.27 -4.57 -13.95
C THR A 56 9.02 -5.74 -13.32
N THR A 57 9.65 -6.60 -14.12
CA THR A 57 10.17 -7.90 -13.67
C THR A 57 11.66 -8.08 -13.87
N GLY A 58 12.31 -7.21 -14.63
CA GLY A 58 13.68 -7.40 -15.12
C GLY A 58 13.80 -8.40 -16.26
N LEU A 59 12.70 -9.01 -16.73
CA LEU A 59 12.69 -10.07 -17.75
C LEU A 59 11.87 -9.68 -18.99
N SER A 60 12.26 -10.17 -20.16
CA SER A 60 11.38 -10.17 -21.34
C SER A 60 10.18 -11.11 -21.13
N PHE A 61 9.13 -10.95 -21.94
CA PHE A 61 7.97 -11.84 -21.85
C PHE A 61 8.32 -13.31 -22.13
N ASP A 62 9.28 -13.58 -23.02
CA ASP A 62 9.72 -14.94 -23.32
C ASP A 62 10.48 -15.52 -22.12
N GLN A 63 11.40 -14.76 -21.53
CA GLN A 63 12.13 -15.16 -20.32
C GLN A 63 11.20 -15.38 -19.14
N LEU A 64 10.19 -14.52 -18.97
CA LEU A 64 9.19 -14.63 -17.92
C LEU A 64 8.29 -15.87 -18.13
N THR A 65 7.90 -16.15 -19.37
CA THR A 65 7.13 -17.35 -19.73
C THR A 65 7.93 -18.61 -19.38
N GLU A 66 9.20 -18.69 -19.80
CA GLU A 66 10.09 -19.82 -19.47
C GLU A 66 10.28 -19.99 -17.96
N LYS A 67 10.60 -18.90 -17.24
CA LYS A 67 10.72 -18.91 -15.78
C LYS A 67 9.46 -19.50 -15.14
N ALA A 68 8.30 -18.96 -15.48
CA ALA A 68 7.04 -19.35 -14.85
C ALA A 68 6.59 -20.77 -15.22
N ALA A 69 6.94 -21.28 -16.40
CA ALA A 69 6.64 -22.65 -16.79
C ALA A 69 7.43 -23.68 -15.97
N HIS A 70 8.65 -23.33 -15.56
CA HIS A 70 9.59 -24.27 -14.93
C HIS A 70 9.85 -24.02 -13.43
N SER A 71 9.31 -22.95 -12.86
CA SER A 71 9.43 -22.64 -11.42
C SER A 71 8.20 -23.10 -10.62
N ASP A 72 8.38 -23.32 -9.31
CA ASP A 72 7.27 -23.42 -8.36
C ASP A 72 6.42 -22.13 -8.42
N PRO A 73 5.09 -22.20 -8.65
CA PRO A 73 4.18 -21.05 -8.58
C PRO A 73 4.38 -20.18 -7.33
N ALA A 74 4.84 -20.76 -6.23
CA ALA A 74 5.09 -20.04 -5.00
C ALA A 74 6.15 -18.94 -5.12
N THR A 75 7.07 -19.08 -6.07
CA THR A 75 8.20 -18.15 -6.31
C THR A 75 7.83 -16.96 -7.20
N LEU A 76 6.67 -16.99 -7.86
CA LEU A 76 6.25 -15.90 -8.74
C LEU A 76 5.74 -14.70 -7.94
N THR A 77 6.24 -13.52 -8.30
CA THR A 77 5.77 -12.25 -7.73
C THR A 77 4.37 -11.91 -8.22
N TYR A 78 3.71 -10.94 -7.59
CA TYR A 78 2.39 -10.46 -8.04
C TYR A 78 2.45 -9.92 -9.46
N GLY A 79 3.44 -9.07 -9.77
CA GLY A 79 3.62 -8.49 -11.10
C GLY A 79 3.84 -9.54 -12.19
N GLU A 80 4.73 -10.50 -11.95
CA GLU A 80 4.99 -11.64 -12.85
C GLU A 80 3.71 -12.44 -13.13
N SER A 81 3.00 -12.80 -12.06
CA SER A 81 1.76 -13.58 -12.14
C SER A 81 0.66 -12.83 -12.88
N TRP A 82 0.55 -11.52 -12.63
CA TRP A 82 -0.45 -10.66 -13.26
C TRP A 82 -0.18 -10.50 -14.76
N LEU A 83 1.06 -10.19 -15.15
CA LEU A 83 1.45 -9.98 -16.55
C LEU A 83 1.20 -11.24 -17.40
N LEU A 84 1.54 -12.41 -16.88
CA LEU A 84 1.29 -13.68 -17.57
C LEU A 84 -0.20 -14.04 -17.65
N ALA A 85 -0.96 -13.79 -16.59
CA ALA A 85 -2.38 -14.17 -16.53
C ALA A 85 -3.31 -13.19 -17.27
N GLN A 86 -3.01 -11.88 -17.23
CA GLN A 86 -3.88 -10.81 -17.71
C GLN A 86 -3.35 -10.10 -18.96
N GLY A 87 -2.04 -10.13 -19.21
CA GLY A 87 -1.38 -9.35 -20.26
C GLY A 87 -1.36 -7.85 -19.96
N THR A 88 -0.79 -7.03 -20.84
CA THR A 88 -0.50 -5.60 -20.64
C THR A 88 -1.56 -4.67 -21.24
N SER A 89 -2.44 -5.18 -22.12
CA SER A 89 -3.39 -4.34 -22.87
C SER A 89 -4.32 -3.51 -21.98
N GLY A 90 -4.59 -3.98 -20.75
CA GLY A 90 -5.36 -3.24 -19.75
C GLY A 90 -4.66 -2.00 -19.20
N VAL A 91 -3.34 -2.01 -19.11
CA VAL A 91 -2.54 -0.98 -18.44
C VAL A 91 -1.98 0.03 -19.43
N LEU A 92 -1.52 -0.43 -20.60
CA LEU A 92 -0.91 0.44 -21.61
C LEU A 92 -1.91 1.45 -22.18
N ALA A 93 -1.52 2.72 -22.29
CA ALA A 93 -2.39 3.77 -22.85
C ALA A 93 -2.83 3.45 -24.30
N ASN A 94 -1.93 2.86 -25.09
CA ASN A 94 -2.17 2.40 -26.46
C ASN A 94 -2.55 0.90 -26.55
N GLY A 95 -2.84 0.27 -25.41
CA GLY A 95 -3.24 -1.13 -25.34
C GLY A 95 -4.61 -1.38 -25.95
N ASP A 96 -4.85 -2.61 -26.41
CA ASP A 96 -6.14 -3.01 -26.96
C ASP A 96 -7.21 -3.15 -25.85
N LYS A 97 -7.91 -2.04 -25.56
CA LYS A 97 -8.92 -1.97 -24.50
C LYS A 97 -10.16 -2.81 -24.81
N GLN A 98 -10.39 -3.20 -26.06
CA GLN A 98 -11.50 -4.09 -26.43
C GLN A 98 -11.43 -5.40 -25.63
N MET A 99 -10.22 -5.91 -25.36
CA MET A 99 -9.97 -7.15 -24.63
C MET A 99 -10.41 -7.11 -23.16
N LEU A 100 -10.54 -5.92 -22.57
CA LEU A 100 -11.06 -5.75 -21.20
C LEU A 100 -12.55 -6.09 -21.11
N ASP A 101 -13.28 -5.93 -22.21
CA ASP A 101 -14.73 -6.13 -22.28
C ASP A 101 -15.14 -7.56 -22.61
N ARG A 102 -14.19 -8.51 -22.63
CA ARG A 102 -14.44 -9.90 -23.03
C ARG A 102 -15.63 -10.53 -22.31
N VAL A 103 -15.84 -10.22 -21.02
CA VAL A 103 -16.98 -10.76 -20.25
C VAL A 103 -18.34 -10.30 -20.81
N ARG A 104 -18.38 -9.13 -21.46
CA ARG A 104 -19.57 -8.51 -22.05
C ARG A 104 -19.79 -8.89 -23.52
N TRP A 105 -18.83 -9.56 -24.17
CA TRP A 105 -18.97 -9.98 -25.57
C TRP A 105 -20.05 -11.04 -25.75
N PRO A 106 -20.67 -11.16 -26.94
CA PRO A 106 -21.54 -12.28 -27.28
C PRO A 106 -20.83 -13.63 -27.10
N ALA A 107 -21.58 -14.68 -26.71
CA ALA A 107 -21.02 -16.01 -26.48
C ALA A 107 -20.23 -16.58 -27.68
N PRO A 108 -20.68 -16.43 -28.94
CA PRO A 108 -19.91 -16.91 -30.10
C PRO A 108 -18.56 -16.21 -30.25
N ALA A 109 -18.49 -14.90 -30.00
CA ALA A 109 -17.24 -14.14 -30.07
C ALA A 109 -16.24 -14.60 -28.99
N ARG A 110 -16.73 -14.85 -27.76
CA ARG A 110 -15.89 -15.40 -26.69
C ARG A 110 -15.37 -16.78 -27.03
N ALA A 111 -16.23 -17.66 -27.55
CA ALA A 111 -15.85 -19.01 -27.94
C ALA A 111 -14.79 -19.02 -29.07
N ALA A 112 -14.97 -18.17 -30.09
CA ALA A 112 -13.98 -18.00 -31.16
C ALA A 112 -12.63 -17.51 -30.62
N TYR A 113 -12.64 -16.50 -29.74
CA TYR A 113 -11.43 -16.02 -29.08
C TYR A 113 -10.74 -17.09 -28.24
N ASP A 114 -11.48 -17.80 -27.38
CA ASP A 114 -10.91 -18.80 -26.47
C ASP A 114 -10.33 -19.98 -27.27
N ALA A 115 -11.00 -20.41 -28.35
CA ALA A 115 -10.50 -21.45 -29.25
C ALA A 115 -9.23 -21.01 -29.99
N ALA A 116 -9.19 -19.78 -30.52
CA ALA A 116 -8.01 -19.23 -31.19
C ALA A 116 -6.83 -19.07 -30.23
N LEU A 117 -7.09 -18.58 -29.02
CA LEU A 117 -6.08 -18.46 -27.97
C LEU A 117 -5.51 -19.84 -27.61
N GLU A 118 -6.35 -20.84 -27.37
CA GLU A 118 -5.90 -22.18 -27.02
C GLU A 118 -5.03 -22.82 -28.11
N ALA A 119 -5.38 -22.59 -29.37
CA ALA A 119 -4.66 -23.15 -30.52
C ALA A 119 -3.26 -22.52 -30.73
N ILE A 120 -3.03 -21.28 -30.26
CA ILE A 120 -1.72 -20.61 -30.38
C ILE A 120 -0.79 -20.82 -29.18
N LEU A 121 -1.29 -21.35 -28.06
CA LEU A 121 -0.47 -21.56 -26.86
C LEU A 121 0.46 -22.77 -27.06
N SER A 122 1.75 -22.58 -26.80
CA SER A 122 2.69 -23.69 -26.63
C SER A 122 2.46 -24.43 -25.31
N GLU A 123 3.09 -25.58 -25.12
CA GLU A 123 3.07 -26.27 -23.82
C GLU A 123 3.66 -25.41 -22.71
N THR A 124 4.77 -24.71 -22.99
CA THR A 124 5.39 -23.74 -22.08
C THR A 124 4.43 -22.60 -21.73
N ASP A 125 3.72 -22.02 -22.71
CA ASP A 125 2.75 -20.96 -22.44
C ASP A 125 1.59 -21.45 -21.56
N ARG A 126 1.10 -22.67 -21.79
CA ARG A 126 0.05 -23.27 -20.96
C ARG A 126 0.52 -23.45 -19.53
N ALA A 127 1.71 -24.03 -19.34
CA ALA A 127 2.31 -24.23 -18.02
C ALA A 127 2.53 -22.90 -17.29
N ALA A 128 3.15 -21.92 -17.96
CA ALA A 128 3.40 -20.59 -17.40
C ALA A 128 2.10 -19.89 -16.96
N ARG A 129 1.05 -19.93 -17.79
CA ARG A 129 -0.25 -19.32 -17.46
C ARG A 129 -0.97 -20.06 -16.34
N ALA A 130 -0.86 -21.38 -16.28
CA ALA A 130 -1.41 -22.17 -15.18
C ALA A 130 -0.74 -21.78 -13.84
N ASN A 131 0.59 -21.77 -13.81
CA ASN A 131 1.37 -21.40 -12.63
C ASN A 131 1.10 -19.95 -12.21
N ALA A 132 1.06 -19.02 -13.16
CA ALA A 132 0.73 -17.62 -12.91
C ALA A 132 -0.68 -17.44 -12.33
N ARG A 133 -1.68 -18.21 -12.77
CA ARG A 133 -3.04 -18.16 -12.21
C ARG A 133 -3.09 -18.66 -10.78
N VAL A 134 -2.37 -19.74 -10.46
CA VAL A 134 -2.25 -20.26 -9.09
C VAL A 134 -1.60 -19.21 -8.18
N ALA A 135 -0.46 -18.64 -8.62
CA ALA A 135 0.24 -17.61 -7.88
C ALA A 135 -0.62 -16.35 -7.69
N LEU A 136 -1.31 -15.89 -8.74
CA LEU A 136 -2.21 -14.74 -8.67
C LEU A 136 -3.42 -14.99 -7.75
N ALA A 137 -3.98 -16.20 -7.75
CA ALA A 137 -5.04 -16.57 -6.82
C ALA A 137 -4.55 -16.49 -5.37
N ARG A 138 -3.37 -17.06 -5.08
CA ARG A 138 -2.74 -16.97 -3.76
C ARG A 138 -2.50 -15.51 -3.32
N HIS A 139 -1.93 -14.68 -4.18
CA HIS A 139 -1.71 -13.26 -3.88
C HIS A 139 -3.03 -12.53 -3.58
N ARG A 140 -4.08 -12.84 -4.35
CA ARG A 140 -5.43 -12.31 -4.11
C ARG A 140 -5.99 -12.80 -2.78
N ASP A 141 -5.88 -14.08 -2.47
CA ASP A 141 -6.39 -14.66 -1.23
C ASP A 141 -5.68 -14.07 -0.02
N GLY A 142 -4.36 -13.88 -0.09
CA GLY A 142 -3.58 -13.17 0.91
C GLY A 142 -4.05 -11.72 1.10
N TYR A 143 -4.22 -10.98 0.01
CA TYR A 143 -4.77 -9.61 0.06
C TYR A 143 -6.19 -9.58 0.64
N TRP A 144 -7.07 -10.50 0.23
CA TRP A 144 -8.45 -10.57 0.72
C TRP A 144 -8.54 -11.00 2.19
N GLY A 145 -7.63 -11.86 2.66
CA GLY A 145 -7.48 -12.21 4.07
C GLY A 145 -7.18 -10.97 4.90
N LYS A 146 -6.08 -10.28 4.57
CA LYS A 146 -5.69 -9.01 5.20
C LYS A 146 -6.79 -7.95 5.14
N ARG A 147 -7.47 -7.84 3.99
CA ARG A 147 -8.59 -6.91 3.81
C ARG A 147 -9.78 -7.15 4.76
N LYS A 148 -9.96 -8.37 5.26
CA LYS A 148 -11.00 -8.70 6.26
C LYS A 148 -10.55 -8.37 7.69
N GLU A 149 -9.25 -8.36 7.94
CA GLU A 149 -8.65 -8.05 9.25
C GLU A 149 -8.57 -6.54 9.49
N ILE A 150 -8.56 -5.71 8.44
CA ILE A 150 -8.53 -4.25 8.57
C ILE A 150 -9.94 -3.67 8.53
N SER A 151 -10.20 -2.67 9.38
CA SER A 151 -11.50 -2.00 9.35
C SER A 151 -11.71 -1.28 8.01
N VAL A 152 -12.96 -1.23 7.53
CA VAL A 152 -13.34 -0.57 6.27
C VAL A 152 -12.81 0.87 6.20
N GLN A 153 -12.77 1.55 7.34
CA GLN A 153 -12.34 2.92 7.41
C GLN A 153 -10.84 3.09 7.21
N ASP A 154 -10.02 2.24 7.81
CA ASP A 154 -8.58 2.28 7.56
C ASP A 154 -8.24 1.91 6.14
N ARG A 155 -8.94 0.92 5.60
CA ARG A 155 -8.73 0.54 4.20
C ARG A 155 -8.98 1.72 3.28
N ARG A 156 -10.14 2.39 3.41
CA ARG A 156 -10.46 3.59 2.62
C ARG A 156 -9.42 4.68 2.82
N ASN A 157 -8.95 4.83 4.05
CA ASN A 157 -7.94 5.81 4.41
C ASN A 157 -6.58 5.51 3.76
N ALA A 158 -6.12 4.25 3.78
CA ALA A 158 -4.91 3.79 3.12
C ALA A 158 -5.01 3.94 1.60
N GLU A 159 -6.11 3.49 0.99
CA GLU A 159 -6.43 3.64 -0.44
C GLU A 159 -6.42 5.12 -0.86
N PHE A 160 -6.97 6.01 -0.03
CA PHE A 160 -7.00 7.44 -0.33
C PHE A 160 -5.61 8.07 -0.29
N VAL A 161 -4.82 7.81 0.75
CA VAL A 161 -3.48 8.40 0.88
C VAL A 161 -2.45 7.78 -0.05
N SER A 162 -2.72 6.59 -0.62
CA SER A 162 -1.82 5.96 -1.57
C SER A 162 -1.82 6.68 -2.94
N SER A 163 -2.79 7.55 -3.19
CA SER A 163 -2.76 8.45 -4.35
C SER A 163 -1.79 9.64 -4.21
N TRP A 164 -1.15 9.80 -3.04
CA TRP A 164 -0.31 10.97 -2.75
C TRP A 164 1.19 10.68 -2.93
N PRO A 165 2.03 11.71 -3.14
CA PRO A 165 3.45 11.52 -3.47
C PRO A 165 4.31 10.86 -2.38
N TRP A 166 3.88 10.84 -1.11
CA TRP A 166 4.71 10.42 0.02
C TRP A 166 5.33 9.02 -0.13
N MET A 167 4.63 8.07 -0.76
CA MET A 167 5.19 6.72 -0.95
C MET A 167 6.40 6.77 -1.86
N HIS A 168 6.33 7.56 -2.93
CA HIS A 168 7.42 7.72 -3.88
C HIS A 168 8.60 8.46 -3.27
N GLU A 169 8.35 9.46 -2.42
CA GLU A 169 9.41 10.13 -1.66
C GLU A 169 10.16 9.13 -0.75
N VAL A 170 9.42 8.22 -0.10
CA VAL A 170 10.04 7.16 0.71
C VAL A 170 10.78 6.16 -0.18
N GLU A 171 10.21 5.73 -1.30
CA GLU A 171 10.90 4.82 -2.24
C GLU A 171 12.19 5.41 -2.80
N GLU A 172 12.16 6.67 -3.23
CA GLU A 172 13.33 7.38 -3.74
C GLU A 172 14.41 7.50 -2.66
N MET A 173 14.02 7.81 -1.42
CA MET A 173 14.93 7.79 -0.27
C MET A 173 15.56 6.41 -0.04
N LEU A 174 14.76 5.33 -0.10
CA LEU A 174 15.24 3.95 0.07
C LEU A 174 16.09 3.48 -1.12
N ALA A 175 15.83 3.98 -2.33
CA ALA A 175 16.62 3.67 -3.51
C ALA A 175 17.98 4.38 -3.49
N ALA A 176 18.03 5.61 -2.95
CA ALA A 176 19.26 6.39 -2.83
C ALA A 176 20.26 5.82 -1.80
N ASP A 177 19.77 5.08 -0.80
CA ASP A 177 20.59 4.48 0.25
C ASP A 177 20.05 3.09 0.63
N ALA A 178 20.85 2.05 0.37
CA ALA A 178 20.51 0.66 0.65
C ALA A 178 20.32 0.38 2.16
N GLU A 179 21.02 1.13 3.02
CA GLU A 179 20.93 1.01 4.47
C GLU A 179 19.83 1.90 5.07
N ALA A 180 19.25 2.80 4.27
CA ALA A 180 18.14 3.62 4.72
C ALA A 180 16.97 2.74 5.17
N ARG A 181 16.36 3.20 6.25
CA ARG A 181 15.13 2.67 6.81
C ARG A 181 14.16 3.82 6.89
N TRP A 182 12.88 3.51 6.94
CA TRP A 182 11.86 4.51 7.15
C TRP A 182 11.00 4.04 8.31
N GLY A 183 10.38 4.99 8.99
CA GLY A 183 9.68 4.70 10.22
C GLY A 183 9.69 5.80 11.27
N PHE A 184 9.72 5.38 12.54
CA PHE A 184 9.55 6.23 13.71
C PHE A 184 10.43 5.76 14.87
N VAL A 185 10.73 6.69 15.77
CA VAL A 185 11.24 6.38 17.11
C VAL A 185 10.04 6.19 18.05
N CYS A 186 10.06 5.14 18.88
CA CYS A 186 9.01 4.89 19.87
C CYS A 186 9.59 4.74 21.29
N PHE A 187 9.24 5.64 22.20
CA PHE A 187 9.65 5.55 23.61
C PHE A 187 8.73 4.63 24.41
N ARG A 188 9.30 3.70 25.18
CA ARG A 188 8.56 3.00 26.23
C ARG A 188 8.56 3.88 27.48
N THR A 189 7.37 4.21 28.00
CA THR A 189 7.23 5.04 29.21
C THR A 189 6.49 4.33 30.35
N ALA A 190 6.14 3.07 30.16
CA ALA A 190 5.54 2.21 31.17
C ALA A 190 6.30 0.89 31.22
N TYR A 191 6.93 0.61 32.37
CA TYR A 191 7.81 -0.55 32.58
C TYR A 191 7.21 -1.56 33.58
N GLY A 192 5.88 -1.70 33.62
CA GLY A 192 5.20 -2.60 34.56
C GLY A 192 5.41 -4.08 34.25
N ASP A 193 5.15 -4.50 33.01
CA ASP A 193 5.19 -5.90 32.57
C ASP A 193 5.85 -6.01 31.19
N ASP A 194 6.96 -6.75 31.11
CA ASP A 194 7.71 -6.96 29.87
C ASP A 194 6.98 -7.85 28.88
N ALA A 195 6.16 -8.80 29.34
CA ALA A 195 5.36 -9.65 28.45
C ALA A 195 4.27 -8.83 27.74
N GLN A 196 3.62 -7.92 28.47
CA GLN A 196 2.66 -6.98 27.87
C GLN A 196 3.34 -6.03 26.87
N TRP A 197 4.58 -5.64 27.15
CA TRP A 197 5.36 -4.81 26.24
C TRP A 197 5.72 -5.54 24.94
N GLU A 198 6.20 -6.79 25.01
CA GLU A 198 6.47 -7.61 23.81
C GLU A 198 5.20 -7.84 22.99
N HIS A 199 4.06 -8.07 23.66
CA HIS A 199 2.75 -8.15 22.99
C HIS A 199 2.40 -6.84 22.29
N PHE A 200 2.58 -5.69 22.95
CA PHE A 200 2.37 -4.38 22.34
C PHE A 200 3.22 -4.18 21.08
N LYS A 201 4.53 -4.50 21.13
CA LYS A 201 5.43 -4.36 19.97
C LYS A 201 4.94 -5.20 18.79
N THR A 202 4.54 -6.45 19.08
CA THR A 202 4.00 -7.37 18.07
C THR A 202 2.70 -6.85 17.45
N GLN A 203 1.75 -6.40 18.28
CA GLN A 203 0.48 -5.84 17.79
C GLN A 203 0.68 -4.55 16.99
N PHE A 204 1.61 -3.70 17.42
CA PHE A 204 1.90 -2.47 16.71
C PHE A 204 2.53 -2.77 15.33
N ALA A 205 3.53 -3.66 15.26
CA ALA A 205 4.10 -4.11 14.00
C ALA A 205 3.02 -4.69 13.07
N ASN A 206 2.21 -5.63 13.55
CA ASN A 206 1.14 -6.26 12.78
C ASN A 206 0.11 -5.23 12.26
N GLY A 207 -0.31 -4.28 13.10
CA GLY A 207 -1.26 -3.25 12.70
C GLY A 207 -0.70 -2.31 11.63
N ALA A 208 0.58 -1.93 11.76
CA ALA A 208 1.26 -1.11 10.76
C ALA A 208 1.42 -1.86 9.44
N GLU A 209 1.93 -3.10 9.46
CA GLU A 209 2.10 -3.95 8.29
C GLU A 209 0.77 -4.22 7.57
N LEU A 210 -0.29 -4.47 8.34
CA LEU A 210 -1.61 -4.70 7.78
C LEU A 210 -2.09 -3.50 6.96
N SER A 211 -1.94 -2.30 7.51
CA SER A 211 -2.35 -1.09 6.80
C SER A 211 -1.44 -0.79 5.60
N LEU A 212 -0.13 -1.04 5.70
CA LEU A 212 0.79 -0.92 4.56
C LEU A 212 0.45 -1.89 3.43
N SER A 213 0.00 -3.09 3.76
CA SER A 213 -0.44 -4.07 2.76
C SER A 213 -1.67 -3.64 1.95
N MET A 214 -2.39 -2.61 2.43
CA MET A 214 -3.55 -2.03 1.72
C MET A 214 -3.16 -0.89 0.78
N LEU A 215 -1.91 -0.44 0.80
CA LEU A 215 -1.46 0.63 -0.09
C LEU A 215 -1.44 0.18 -1.54
N GLN A 216 -1.79 1.11 -2.44
CA GLN A 216 -1.73 0.92 -3.89
C GLN A 216 -1.05 2.12 -4.52
N SER A 217 0.02 1.90 -5.27
CA SER A 217 0.66 2.99 -5.99
C SER A 217 -0.23 3.50 -7.12
N ALA A 218 -0.37 4.82 -7.22
CA ALA A 218 -0.98 5.45 -8.39
C ALA A 218 -0.07 5.41 -9.64
N ARG A 219 1.25 5.20 -9.48
CA ARG A 219 2.21 5.17 -10.60
C ARG A 219 2.32 3.80 -11.27
N SER A 220 2.01 2.71 -10.57
CA SER A 220 2.15 1.36 -11.11
C SER A 220 1.10 0.39 -10.56
N GLU A 221 0.35 -0.25 -11.46
CA GLU A 221 -0.63 -1.30 -11.13
C GLU A 221 0.03 -2.59 -10.60
N PHE A 222 1.33 -2.76 -10.83
CA PHE A 222 2.11 -3.93 -10.39
C PHE A 222 2.88 -3.69 -9.11
N TRP A 223 2.78 -2.48 -8.58
CA TRP A 223 3.45 -2.10 -7.36
C TRP A 223 2.99 -2.98 -6.19
N THR A 224 3.96 -3.50 -5.44
CA THR A 224 3.73 -4.16 -4.16
C THR A 224 4.37 -3.34 -3.05
N PRO A 225 3.78 -3.34 -1.85
CA PRO A 225 4.35 -2.64 -0.71
C PRO A 225 5.60 -3.32 -0.15
N ASP A 226 6.16 -4.34 -0.81
CA ASP A 226 7.24 -5.17 -0.28
C ASP A 226 8.51 -4.35 0.01
N VAL A 227 8.84 -3.39 -0.86
CA VAL A 227 10.00 -2.50 -0.66
C VAL A 227 9.81 -1.64 0.60
N LEU A 228 8.61 -1.10 0.80
CA LEU A 228 8.28 -0.34 1.99
C LEU A 228 8.27 -1.24 3.24
N LEU A 229 7.55 -2.36 3.18
CA LEU A 229 7.45 -3.32 4.29
C LEU A 229 8.82 -3.84 4.72
N GLY A 230 9.69 -4.21 3.77
CA GLY A 230 11.00 -4.78 4.06
C GLY A 230 12.00 -3.82 4.71
N ARG A 231 11.72 -2.51 4.71
CA ARG A 231 12.58 -1.47 5.30
C ARG A 231 11.89 -0.58 6.32
N TRP A 232 10.69 -0.97 6.74
CA TRP A 232 9.96 -0.34 7.84
C TRP A 232 10.58 -0.77 9.18
N GLU A 233 10.98 0.19 10.02
CA GLU A 233 11.51 -0.03 11.37
C GLU A 233 10.98 0.94 12.44
N ILE A 234 10.57 0.38 13.59
CA ILE A 234 10.42 1.15 14.84
C ILE A 234 11.74 1.11 15.60
N GLN A 235 12.37 2.26 15.80
CA GLN A 235 13.47 2.38 16.75
C GLN A 235 12.89 2.53 18.17
N PHE A 236 12.80 1.42 18.91
CA PHE A 236 12.35 1.44 20.30
C PHE A 236 13.44 2.00 21.22
N VAL A 237 13.03 2.86 22.16
CA VAL A 237 13.92 3.43 23.19
C VAL A 237 13.41 2.99 24.56
N GLU A 238 14.23 2.18 25.24
CA GLU A 238 13.85 1.40 26.43
C GLU A 238 14.78 1.71 27.63
N ASP A 239 14.95 3.00 27.94
CA ASP A 239 15.78 3.49 29.04
C ASP A 239 14.91 3.68 30.30
N ARG A 240 14.72 2.62 31.09
CA ARG A 240 13.81 2.62 32.27
C ARG A 240 14.09 3.75 33.24
N GLU A 241 15.36 3.99 33.55
CA GLU A 241 15.77 5.02 34.52
C GLU A 241 15.39 6.42 34.06
N ALA A 242 15.47 6.69 32.76
CA ALA A 242 15.15 8.00 32.20
C ALA A 242 13.68 8.16 31.76
N LEU A 243 12.97 7.06 31.49
CA LEU A 243 11.69 7.10 30.78
C LEU A 243 10.48 6.58 31.55
N GLU A 244 10.67 5.88 32.68
CA GLU A 244 9.52 5.39 33.46
C GLU A 244 8.66 6.56 33.95
N GLY A 245 7.39 6.56 33.55
CA GLY A 245 6.45 7.64 33.85
C GLY A 245 6.78 8.99 33.20
N ALA A 246 7.71 9.03 32.23
CA ALA A 246 8.14 10.28 31.62
C ALA A 246 6.99 11.04 30.94
N GLY A 247 6.87 12.32 31.26
CA GLY A 247 5.90 13.22 30.65
C GLY A 247 6.31 13.67 29.26
N LEU A 248 5.35 14.18 28.47
CA LEU A 248 5.58 14.63 27.09
C LEU A 248 6.79 15.57 26.95
N HIS A 249 6.94 16.54 27.85
CA HIS A 249 8.05 17.50 27.80
C HIS A 249 9.43 16.83 27.88
N GLN A 250 9.60 15.84 28.76
CA GLN A 250 10.85 15.09 28.90
C GLN A 250 11.13 14.27 27.63
N LEU A 251 10.09 13.68 27.03
CA LEU A 251 10.21 12.95 25.77
C LEU A 251 10.61 13.88 24.61
N CYS A 252 10.01 15.07 24.50
CA CYS A 252 10.39 16.08 23.51
C CYS A 252 11.87 16.48 23.65
N LEU A 253 12.34 16.74 24.87
CA LEU A 253 13.76 17.05 25.13
C LEU A 253 14.68 15.89 24.77
N ARG A 254 14.32 14.66 25.13
CA ARG A 254 15.09 13.46 24.82
C ARG A 254 15.17 13.23 23.31
N PHE A 255 14.06 13.35 22.61
CA PHE A 255 14.01 13.16 21.16
C PHE A 255 14.81 14.23 20.42
N ARG A 256 14.70 15.51 20.80
CA ARG A 256 15.51 16.60 20.22
C ARG A 256 17.00 16.35 20.43
N ARG A 257 17.42 15.95 21.63
CA ARG A 257 18.81 15.56 21.90
C ARG A 257 19.26 14.39 21.01
N MET A 258 18.45 13.33 20.89
CA MET A 258 18.76 12.20 20.00
C MET A 258 18.91 12.63 18.53
N ARG A 259 18.10 13.59 18.09
CA ARG A 259 18.17 14.17 16.75
C ARG A 259 19.47 14.94 16.54
N GLU A 260 19.84 15.80 17.49
CA GLU A 260 21.06 16.62 17.47
C GLU A 260 22.33 15.76 17.56
N GLU A 261 22.32 14.71 18.37
CA GLU A 261 23.41 13.75 18.53
C GLU A 261 23.51 12.73 17.39
N GLY A 262 22.62 12.77 16.39
CA GLY A 262 22.61 11.81 15.28
C GLY A 262 22.27 10.37 15.69
N ARG A 263 21.58 10.19 16.83
CA ARG A 263 21.21 8.87 17.37
C ARG A 263 19.90 8.31 16.80
N ILE A 264 19.16 9.12 16.05
CA ILE A 264 18.01 8.67 15.27
C ILE A 264 18.52 8.07 13.97
N ARG A 265 18.17 6.80 13.71
CA ARG A 265 18.57 6.10 12.50
C ARG A 265 18.18 6.90 11.24
N ALA A 266 19.05 6.86 10.23
CA ALA A 266 18.82 7.57 8.97
C ALA A 266 17.50 7.12 8.31
N GLY A 267 16.74 8.11 7.83
CA GLY A 267 15.45 7.94 7.14
C GLY A 267 14.21 7.79 8.05
N LEU A 268 14.36 7.61 9.36
CA LEU A 268 13.22 7.71 10.29
C LEU A 268 12.73 9.17 10.39
N ARG A 269 11.43 9.37 10.66
CA ARG A 269 10.87 10.72 10.88
C ARG A 269 11.58 11.41 12.05
N ARG A 270 11.85 12.71 11.87
CA ARG A 270 12.57 13.59 12.82
C ARG A 270 11.74 14.75 13.35
N ASP A 271 10.49 14.81 12.92
CA ASP A 271 9.48 15.84 13.20
C ASP A 271 8.24 15.26 13.93
N VAL A 272 8.26 13.95 14.21
CA VAL A 272 7.29 13.23 15.04
C VAL A 272 8.00 12.07 15.74
N PHE A 273 7.64 11.83 17.00
CA PHE A 273 7.99 10.60 17.71
C PHE A 273 6.75 9.92 18.25
N LEU A 274 6.89 8.65 18.57
CA LEU A 274 5.85 7.84 19.20
C LEU A 274 6.24 7.53 20.64
N TYR A 275 5.25 7.24 21.48
CA TYR A 275 5.49 6.67 22.80
C TYR A 275 4.34 5.79 23.26
N ALA A 276 4.70 4.76 24.01
CA ALA A 276 3.79 3.79 24.58
C ALA A 276 3.73 3.98 26.10
N ASN A 277 2.64 4.60 26.55
CA ASN A 277 2.27 4.66 27.96
C ASN A 277 1.42 3.46 28.37
N GLN A 278 1.08 3.35 29.65
CA GLN A 278 0.29 2.23 30.18
C GLN A 278 -1.03 2.04 29.42
N ALA A 279 -1.72 3.12 29.05
CA ALA A 279 -2.97 3.04 28.30
C ALA A 279 -2.77 2.51 26.86
N SER A 280 -1.65 2.83 26.22
CA SER A 280 -1.30 2.32 24.90
C SER A 280 -1.02 0.82 24.95
N ILE A 281 -0.23 0.38 25.95
CA ILE A 281 0.06 -1.04 26.18
C ILE A 281 -1.23 -1.79 26.47
N GLN A 282 -2.05 -1.30 27.40
CA GLN A 282 -3.34 -1.92 27.74
C GLN A 282 -4.26 -2.01 26.52
N SER A 283 -4.32 -0.97 25.67
CA SER A 283 -5.15 -1.00 24.46
C SER A 283 -4.77 -2.12 23.48
N SER A 284 -3.51 -2.57 23.47
CA SER A 284 -3.08 -3.69 22.63
C SER A 284 -3.53 -5.06 23.18
N LEU A 285 -3.86 -5.13 24.47
CA LEU A 285 -4.40 -6.32 25.13
C LEU A 285 -5.93 -6.36 24.98
N ASP A 286 -6.58 -5.20 25.18
CA ASP A 286 -8.05 -5.08 25.18
C ASP A 286 -8.66 -5.22 23.77
N HIS A 287 -7.89 -4.88 22.72
CA HIS A 287 -8.37 -4.81 21.35
C HIS A 287 -7.69 -5.85 20.44
N TYR A 288 -7.57 -7.08 20.94
CA TYR A 288 -7.03 -8.22 20.19
C TYR A 288 -8.10 -9.31 19.98
N PRO A 289 -8.22 -9.91 18.76
CA PRO A 289 -7.51 -9.56 17.52
C PRO A 289 -8.13 -8.35 16.79
N LEU A 290 -7.43 -7.87 15.76
CA LEU A 290 -7.97 -6.91 14.78
C LEU A 290 -9.37 -7.34 14.31
N PRO A 291 -10.30 -6.41 14.02
CA PRO A 291 -10.09 -5.03 13.54
C PRO A 291 -10.13 -3.92 14.61
N ASP A 292 -10.39 -4.26 15.87
CA ASP A 292 -10.34 -3.29 16.97
C ASP A 292 -8.88 -2.91 17.25
N ARG A 293 -8.63 -1.64 17.56
CA ARG A 293 -7.29 -1.08 17.39
C ARG A 293 -6.70 -0.65 18.71
N GLY A 294 -5.61 -1.32 19.08
CA GLY A 294 -4.62 -0.71 19.94
C GLY A 294 -4.12 0.61 19.35
N PHE A 295 -3.62 1.48 20.21
CA PHE A 295 -3.09 2.77 19.81
C PHE A 295 -1.71 2.99 20.39
N VAL A 296 -0.99 3.90 19.71
CA VAL A 296 0.22 4.52 20.21
C VAL A 296 -0.03 6.02 20.33
N VAL A 297 0.72 6.70 21.18
CA VAL A 297 0.65 8.17 21.26
C VAL A 297 1.76 8.75 20.41
N ALA A 298 1.43 9.70 19.55
CA ALA A 298 2.41 10.51 18.83
C ALA A 298 2.62 11.83 19.56
N GLY A 299 3.87 12.25 19.68
CA GLY A 299 4.29 13.50 20.28
C GLY A 299 4.93 14.42 19.25
N ASP A 300 4.65 15.71 19.39
CA ASP A 300 5.29 16.78 18.63
C ASP A 300 6.63 17.15 19.31
N PRO A 301 7.79 16.93 18.66
CA PRO A 301 9.11 17.25 19.21
C PRO A 301 9.28 18.70 19.64
N GLU A 302 8.56 19.61 18.98
CA GLU A 302 8.68 21.06 19.13
C GLU A 302 7.61 21.61 20.09
N HIS A 303 6.90 20.73 20.81
CA HIS A 303 6.00 21.14 21.88
C HIS A 303 6.78 21.65 23.10
N GLU A 304 6.43 22.86 23.56
CA GLU A 304 6.97 23.49 24.77
C GLU A 304 5.83 23.79 25.76
N PRO A 305 5.89 23.25 26.99
CA PRO A 305 4.94 23.61 28.04
C PRO A 305 5.01 25.11 28.34
N GLY A 306 3.87 25.80 28.30
CA GLY A 306 3.76 27.19 28.73
C GLY A 306 3.93 28.25 27.64
N LYS A 307 4.34 27.89 26.41
CA LYS A 307 4.06 28.75 25.25
C LYS A 307 2.54 28.76 25.06
N ILE A 308 1.91 29.95 25.11
CA ILE A 308 0.48 30.10 24.79
C ILE A 308 0.25 29.34 23.49
N PRO A 309 -0.74 28.42 23.43
CA PRO A 309 -0.95 27.63 22.24
C PRO A 309 -1.22 28.59 21.07
N THR A 310 -0.23 28.82 20.21
CA THR A 310 -0.49 29.17 18.81
C THR A 310 -1.20 28.01 18.11
N TYR A 311 -1.21 26.84 18.76
CA TYR A 311 -2.01 25.69 18.41
C TYR A 311 -3.50 26.00 18.39
N LEU A 312 -4.11 25.76 17.26
CA LEU A 312 -5.56 25.75 17.14
C LEU A 312 -6.15 24.57 17.94
N HIS A 313 -7.41 24.69 18.35
CA HIS A 313 -8.22 23.56 18.86
C HIS A 313 -7.79 22.89 20.19
N ASN A 314 -6.95 23.53 21.03
CA ASN A 314 -6.46 22.97 22.31
C ASN A 314 -5.56 21.73 22.15
N PHE A 315 -4.78 21.64 21.08
CA PHE A 315 -3.77 20.60 20.93
C PHE A 315 -2.74 20.69 22.08
N LYS A 316 -2.47 19.54 22.72
CA LYS A 316 -1.58 19.43 23.88
C LYS A 316 -0.20 18.87 23.53
N GLY A 317 0.21 18.97 22.27
CA GLY A 317 1.47 18.42 21.79
C GLY A 317 1.48 16.90 21.58
N ASN A 318 0.35 16.22 21.75
CA ASN A 318 0.23 14.78 21.49
C ASN A 318 -1.14 14.36 20.95
N VAL A 319 -1.18 13.19 20.31
CA VAL A 319 -2.39 12.59 19.73
C VAL A 319 -2.33 11.07 19.78
N ARG A 320 -3.46 10.41 20.12
CA ARG A 320 -3.59 8.95 20.04
C ARG A 320 -3.86 8.53 18.60
N VAL A 321 -3.09 7.59 18.08
CA VAL A 321 -3.21 7.10 16.71
C VAL A 321 -3.30 5.59 16.72
N ALA A 322 -4.25 5.04 15.97
CA ALA A 322 -4.36 3.60 15.80
C ALA A 322 -3.08 3.05 15.16
N PHE A 323 -2.67 1.82 15.51
CA PHE A 323 -1.51 1.17 14.90
C PHE A 323 -1.55 1.19 13.36
N THR A 324 -2.70 0.89 12.79
CA THR A 324 -2.99 0.94 11.35
C THR A 324 -3.01 2.35 10.76
N GLY A 325 -3.17 3.38 11.59
CA GLY A 325 -3.23 4.77 11.17
C GLY A 325 -1.86 5.42 11.03
N VAL A 326 -0.86 4.99 11.80
CA VAL A 326 0.37 5.76 12.06
C VAL A 326 1.00 6.38 10.81
N PHE A 327 1.32 5.60 9.77
CA PHE A 327 1.97 6.17 8.59
C PHE A 327 1.03 7.04 7.73
N THR A 328 -0.25 6.68 7.60
CA THR A 328 -1.24 7.52 6.88
C THR A 328 -1.45 8.87 7.57
N CYS A 329 -1.14 8.95 8.86
CA CYS A 329 -1.27 10.16 9.66
C CYS A 329 -0.01 11.03 9.56
N PHE A 330 1.16 10.41 9.56
CA PHE A 330 2.41 11.17 9.67
C PHE A 330 3.22 11.22 8.38
N TYR A 331 3.41 10.10 7.66
CA TYR A 331 4.08 10.15 6.36
C TYR A 331 3.21 10.82 5.30
N ALA A 332 1.95 10.40 5.20
CA ALA A 332 1.09 10.94 4.15
C ALA A 332 0.62 12.37 4.42
N ARG A 333 0.27 12.68 5.68
CA ARG A 333 -0.45 13.91 6.01
C ARG A 333 0.39 14.96 6.73
N LEU A 334 1.24 14.58 7.67
CA LEU A 334 1.91 15.59 8.49
C LEU A 334 2.93 16.38 7.66
N ILE A 335 2.70 17.69 7.56
CA ILE A 335 3.68 18.65 7.03
C ILE A 335 4.76 18.87 8.07
N PRO A 336 6.06 18.75 7.73
CA PRO A 336 7.14 19.09 8.65
C PRO A 336 7.07 20.56 9.05
N ARG A 337 7.34 20.85 10.32
CA ARG A 337 7.33 22.24 10.80
C ARG A 337 8.37 23.10 10.08
N GLY A 338 7.97 24.34 9.79
CA GLY A 338 8.82 25.31 9.09
C GLY A 338 8.75 25.21 7.56
N ASP A 339 7.96 24.28 7.03
CA ASP A 339 7.56 24.30 5.62
C ASP A 339 6.61 25.49 5.37
N PRO A 340 6.74 26.22 4.23
CA PRO A 340 5.79 27.26 3.85
C PRO A 340 4.32 26.80 3.83
N GLU A 341 4.06 25.50 3.66
CA GLU A 341 2.73 24.89 3.70
C GLU A 341 2.21 24.59 5.13
N ASP A 342 3.00 24.81 6.18
CA ASP A 342 2.65 24.55 7.59
C ASP A 342 1.73 25.61 8.21
N ASP A 343 1.31 26.64 7.45
CA ASP A 343 0.37 27.67 7.92
C ASP A 343 -1.02 27.07 8.22
N PRO A 344 -1.46 27.02 9.49
CA PRO A 344 -2.75 26.41 9.86
C PRO A 344 -3.97 27.15 9.28
N SER A 345 -3.81 28.42 8.89
CA SER A 345 -4.85 29.22 8.24
C SER A 345 -5.01 28.89 6.75
N MET A 346 -3.95 28.33 6.15
CA MET A 346 -3.92 27.83 4.79
C MET A 346 -4.38 26.37 4.80
N ILE A 347 -5.67 26.14 5.06
CA ILE A 347 -6.29 24.82 4.84
C ILE A 347 -6.36 24.59 3.32
N ARG A 348 -5.21 24.29 2.68
CA ARG A 348 -5.12 23.98 1.26
C ARG A 348 -4.39 22.66 1.10
N GLY A 349 -5.10 21.69 0.53
CA GLY A 349 -4.52 20.40 0.17
C GLY A 349 -4.71 19.31 1.21
N ASN A 350 -4.00 18.22 0.95
CA ASN A 350 -4.18 16.93 1.61
C ASN A 350 -3.23 16.73 2.80
N ARG A 351 -2.12 17.49 2.82
CA ARG A 351 -1.18 17.57 3.94
C ARG A 351 -1.69 18.57 5.01
N GLN A 352 -1.26 18.38 6.24
CA GLN A 352 -1.90 18.89 7.45
C GLN A 352 -0.85 19.26 8.49
N SER A 353 -1.02 20.41 9.14
CA SER A 353 -0.30 20.75 10.36
C SER A 353 -0.73 19.83 11.53
N TRP A 354 0.06 19.83 12.60
CA TRP A 354 -0.23 19.09 13.83
C TRP A 354 -1.64 19.37 14.38
N ASP A 355 -2.09 20.62 14.33
CA ASP A 355 -3.41 21.02 14.81
C ASP A 355 -4.55 20.39 14.00
N VAL A 356 -4.36 20.26 12.68
CA VAL A 356 -5.35 19.64 11.79
C VAL A 356 -5.37 18.13 11.97
N VAL A 357 -4.20 17.50 12.13
CA VAL A 357 -4.10 16.07 12.48
C VAL A 357 -4.82 15.80 13.81
N PHE A 358 -4.59 16.65 14.82
CA PHE A 358 -5.28 16.56 16.10
C PHE A 358 -6.79 16.80 15.99
N LEU A 359 -7.23 17.79 15.22
CA LEU A 359 -8.66 18.06 14.99
C LEU A 359 -9.35 16.85 14.36
N LYS A 360 -8.74 16.24 13.33
CA LYS A 360 -9.32 15.07 12.65
C LYS A 360 -9.27 13.81 13.50
N ALA A 361 -8.37 13.73 14.48
CA ALA A 361 -8.40 12.71 15.53
C ALA A 361 -9.60 12.82 16.47
N ARG A 362 -10.16 14.04 16.63
CA ARG A 362 -11.27 14.33 17.53
C ARG A 362 -12.61 14.32 16.80
N MET A 363 -13.14 13.15 16.44
CA MET A 363 -14.54 13.05 16.00
C MET A 363 -15.39 12.24 17.00
N ASN A 364 -15.90 13.03 17.96
CA ASN A 364 -16.87 12.76 19.04
C ASN A 364 -16.45 11.89 20.24
N ARG A 365 -16.87 12.41 21.41
CA ARG A 365 -16.44 12.09 22.78
C ARG A 365 -16.65 10.61 23.15
N GLU A 366 -15.71 10.17 24.00
CA GLU A 366 -15.52 8.83 24.59
C GLU A 366 -14.63 7.91 23.72
N ASP A 367 -13.31 8.11 23.86
CA ASP A 367 -12.19 7.25 23.43
C ASP A 367 -12.20 6.70 22.01
N LYS A 368 -11.75 7.50 21.03
CA LYS A 368 -11.43 6.99 19.68
C LYS A 368 -10.07 7.43 19.17
N THR A 369 -9.44 6.52 18.43
CA THR A 369 -8.12 6.60 17.81
C THR A 369 -8.23 7.18 16.39
N TYR A 370 -7.18 7.84 15.90
CA TYR A 370 -7.11 8.37 14.53
C TYR A 370 -6.55 7.32 13.54
N PRO A 371 -7.06 7.22 12.29
CA PRO A 371 -8.23 7.90 11.72
C PRO A 371 -9.54 7.44 12.39
N PRO A 372 -10.53 8.34 12.60
CA PRO A 372 -11.77 7.97 13.28
C PRO A 372 -12.55 6.96 12.42
N ALA A 373 -13.28 6.03 13.04
CA ALA A 373 -14.34 5.28 12.37
C ALA A 373 -15.32 6.28 11.73
N SER A 374 -15.30 6.47 10.41
CA SER A 374 -15.94 7.65 9.83
C SER A 374 -17.46 7.59 9.99
N GLN A 375 -18.04 8.68 10.46
CA GLN A 375 -19.46 8.97 10.24
C GLN A 375 -19.74 9.47 8.79
N ASN A 376 -18.70 9.82 8.03
CA ASN A 376 -18.81 10.33 6.65
C ASN A 376 -18.91 9.23 5.57
N ASN A 377 -19.58 8.12 5.88
CA ASN A 377 -19.90 7.06 4.92
C ASN A 377 -21.42 6.77 4.85
N ARG A 378 -22.24 7.76 5.19
CA ARG A 378 -23.62 7.82 4.69
C ARG A 378 -23.63 8.73 3.47
N ASN A 379 -23.41 8.13 2.31
CA ASN A 379 -24.09 8.37 1.03
C ASN A 379 -23.57 7.35 0.02
#